data_AF-A0A5R8YVF7-F1
#
_entry.id   AF-A0A5R8YVF7-F1
#
_cell.length_a   1.000
_cell.length_b   1.000
_cell.length_c   1.000
_cell.angle_alpha   90.00
_cell.angle_beta   90.00
_cell.angle_gamma   90.00
#
_symmetry.space_group_name_H-M   'P 1'
#
loop_
_entity.id
_entity.type
_entity.pdbx_description
1 polymer ?
#
loop_
_entity_poly.entity_id
_entity_poly.type
_entity_poly.pdbx_seq_one_letter_code
_entity_poly.pdbx_strand_id
1 'polypeptide(L)'
;MTQPGDYGLPGSLNRVLSDVAAERAAQDAMWGVQDHADGTGPGYGPEADLAKRAVTDAAAEGRLTWRHILHEEVLEAFAEDDAGRLRDELIQVAAVAVKWVQDLDRRTRSQEAPAPPPVTG
;
A
#
# COMPACT_ATOMS: atom_id res chain seq x y z
N MET A 1 -6.48 4.87 23.24
CA MET A 1 -5.28 5.34 22.53
C MET A 1 -5.37 4.83 21.11
N THR A 2 -5.50 5.71 20.12
CA THR A 2 -5.39 5.37 18.70
C THR A 2 -3.94 4.95 18.44
N GLN A 3 -3.72 3.75 17.91
CA GLN A 3 -2.36 3.34 17.52
C GLN A 3 -1.94 4.08 16.24
N PRO A 4 -0.64 4.34 16.00
CA PRO A 4 -0.19 5.03 14.79
C PRO A 4 -0.69 4.36 13.48
N GLY A 5 -0.82 3.03 13.50
CA GLY A 5 -1.35 2.25 12.38
C GLY A 5 -2.86 2.38 12.14
N ASP A 6 -3.65 2.99 13.02
CA ASP A 6 -5.11 3.09 12.87
C ASP A 6 -5.57 4.21 11.93
N TYR A 7 -4.67 5.09 11.48
CA TYR A 7 -4.98 6.13 10.47
C TYR A 7 -6.24 6.96 10.75
N GLY A 8 -6.48 7.27 12.03
CA GLY A 8 -7.62 8.05 12.53
C GLY A 8 -8.90 7.23 12.81
N LEU A 9 -8.88 5.91 12.59
CA LEU A 9 -10.03 5.01 12.72
C LEU A 9 -9.66 3.77 13.53
N PRO A 10 -10.13 3.64 14.80
CA PRO A 10 -9.74 2.54 15.68
C PRO A 10 -9.94 1.16 15.05
N GLY A 11 -8.88 0.34 15.05
CA GLY A 11 -8.89 -1.02 14.52
C GLY A 11 -8.93 -1.12 12.99
N SER A 12 -8.73 -0.03 12.26
CA SER A 12 -8.74 -0.06 10.78
C SER A 12 -7.66 -0.96 10.20
N LEU A 13 -6.47 -1.01 10.82
CA LEU A 13 -5.37 -1.87 10.39
C LEU A 13 -5.75 -3.35 10.51
N ASN A 14 -6.28 -3.74 11.67
CA ASN A 14 -6.69 -5.13 11.92
C ASN A 14 -7.77 -5.61 10.95
N ARG A 15 -8.69 -4.71 10.54
CA ARG A 15 -9.69 -5.00 9.50
C ARG A 15 -9.01 -5.31 8.17
N VAL A 16 -8.22 -4.38 7.63
CA VAL A 16 -7.58 -4.54 6.32
C VAL A 16 -6.63 -5.75 6.30
N LEU A 17 -5.91 -6.02 7.39
CA LEU A 17 -5.09 -7.24 7.50
C LEU A 17 -5.94 -8.53 7.53
N SER A 18 -7.15 -8.49 8.09
CA SER A 18 -8.09 -9.63 8.02
C SER A 18 -8.61 -9.85 6.60
N ASP A 19 -8.88 -8.76 5.87
CA ASP A 19 -9.32 -8.82 4.47
C ASP A 19 -8.21 -9.38 3.56
N VAL A 20 -6.95 -8.95 3.76
CA VAL A 20 -5.76 -9.50 3.08
C VAL A 20 -5.56 -10.99 3.39
N ALA A 21 -5.75 -11.41 4.65
CA ALA A 21 -5.65 -12.82 5.03
C ALA A 21 -6.76 -13.68 4.39
N ALA A 22 -7.98 -13.14 4.29
CA ALA A 22 -9.10 -13.81 3.62
C ALA A 22 -8.86 -13.97 2.11
N GLU A 23 -8.36 -12.93 1.44
CA GLU A 23 -7.96 -12.98 0.02
C GLU A 23 -6.84 -14.01 -0.20
N ARG A 24 -5.81 -14.04 0.67
CA ARG A 24 -4.74 -15.03 0.53
C ARG A 24 -5.24 -16.46 0.69
N ALA A 25 -6.16 -16.71 1.63
CA ALA A 25 -6.80 -18.02 1.78
C ALA A 25 -7.66 -18.41 0.56
N ALA A 26 -8.33 -17.46 -0.08
CA ALA A 26 -9.07 -17.69 -1.32
C ALA A 26 -8.12 -18.03 -2.48
N GLN A 27 -6.97 -17.36 -2.58
CA GLN A 27 -5.92 -17.66 -3.55
C GLN A 27 -5.31 -19.06 -3.33
N ASP A 28 -5.08 -19.48 -2.09
CA ASP A 28 -4.62 -20.85 -1.78
C ASP A 28 -5.65 -21.90 -2.20
N ALA A 29 -6.94 -21.64 -1.96
CA ALA A 29 -8.01 -22.54 -2.39
C ALA A 29 -8.15 -22.61 -3.92
N MET A 30 -7.80 -21.54 -4.65
CA MET A 30 -7.92 -21.46 -6.11
C MET A 30 -6.69 -21.99 -6.86
N TRP A 31 -5.48 -21.73 -6.37
CA TRP A 31 -4.21 -22.01 -7.08
C TRP A 31 -3.27 -22.98 -6.34
N GLY A 32 -3.54 -23.30 -5.08
CA GLY A 32 -2.67 -24.14 -4.25
C GLY A 32 -1.28 -23.54 -4.01
N VAL A 33 -0.32 -24.41 -3.70
CA VAL A 33 1.10 -24.02 -3.58
C VAL A 33 1.65 -23.67 -4.95
N GLN A 34 2.34 -22.54 -5.03
CA GLN A 34 3.03 -22.05 -6.23
C GLN A 34 4.51 -21.87 -5.88
N ASP A 35 5.40 -22.28 -6.80
CA ASP A 35 6.85 -22.17 -6.67
C ASP A 35 7.38 -21.61 -8.01
N HIS A 36 7.73 -20.32 -8.01
CA HIS A 36 8.16 -19.56 -9.19
C HIS A 36 9.45 -18.83 -8.85
N ALA A 37 10.33 -18.68 -9.83
CA ALA A 37 11.52 -17.84 -9.69
C ALA A 37 11.12 -16.37 -9.57
N ASP A 38 11.83 -15.60 -8.74
CA ASP A 38 11.48 -14.21 -8.38
C ASP A 38 11.37 -13.28 -9.60
N GLY A 39 12.25 -13.46 -10.60
CA GLY A 39 12.26 -12.66 -11.82
C GLY A 39 12.74 -11.21 -11.62
N THR A 40 13.26 -10.87 -10.44
CA THR A 40 13.79 -9.55 -10.07
C THR A 40 15.29 -9.42 -10.36
N GLY A 41 15.84 -8.22 -10.17
CA GLY A 41 17.27 -7.95 -10.15
C GLY A 41 17.68 -6.63 -10.82
N PRO A 42 18.99 -6.35 -10.94
CA PRO A 42 19.50 -5.02 -11.30
C PRO A 42 19.07 -4.47 -12.67
N GLY A 43 18.48 -5.32 -13.53
CA GLY A 43 17.91 -4.91 -14.82
C GLY A 43 16.76 -3.91 -14.70
N TYR A 44 16.03 -3.89 -13.57
CA TYR A 44 14.95 -2.94 -13.29
C TYR A 44 15.43 -1.66 -12.57
N GLY A 45 16.74 -1.54 -12.31
CA GLY A 45 17.35 -0.39 -11.65
C GLY A 45 16.94 0.95 -12.28
N PRO A 46 17.06 1.15 -13.62
CA PRO A 46 16.70 2.41 -14.27
C PRO A 46 15.24 2.83 -14.05
N GLU A 47 14.31 1.87 -14.04
CA GLU A 47 12.89 2.07 -13.79
C GLU A 47 12.62 2.48 -12.33
N ALA A 48 13.23 1.78 -11.35
CA ALA A 48 13.14 2.14 -9.93
C ALA A 48 13.63 3.56 -9.68
N ASP A 49 14.78 3.90 -10.26
CA ASP A 49 15.41 5.22 -10.22
C ASP A 49 14.49 6.33 -10.78
N LEU A 50 13.72 6.02 -11.84
CA LEU A 50 12.73 6.93 -12.43
C LEU A 50 11.50 7.09 -11.54
N ALA A 51 11.02 6.02 -10.88
CA ALA A 51 9.89 6.09 -9.96
C ALA A 51 10.23 6.89 -8.70
N LYS A 52 11.42 6.70 -8.12
CA LYS A 52 11.96 7.46 -6.99
C LYS A 52 12.07 8.95 -7.28
N ARG A 53 12.54 9.31 -8.48
CA ARG A 53 12.50 10.71 -8.97
C ARG A 53 11.07 11.22 -9.10
N ALA A 54 10.16 10.47 -9.72
CA ALA A 54 8.77 10.86 -9.89
C ALA A 54 8.01 11.05 -8.55
N VAL A 55 8.31 10.27 -7.51
CA VAL A 55 7.80 10.49 -6.15
C VAL A 55 8.36 11.79 -5.57
N THR A 56 9.66 12.01 -5.67
CA THR A 56 10.34 13.22 -5.17
C THR A 56 9.76 14.49 -5.81
N ASP A 57 9.65 14.51 -7.13
CA ASP A 57 9.12 15.65 -7.90
C ASP A 57 7.63 15.88 -7.60
N ALA A 58 6.83 14.81 -7.58
CA ALA A 58 5.41 14.92 -7.25
C ALA A 58 5.19 15.38 -5.79
N ALA A 59 6.05 15.00 -4.84
CA ALA A 59 6.00 15.49 -3.47
C ALA A 59 6.37 16.98 -3.39
N ALA A 60 7.45 17.41 -4.06
CA ALA A 60 7.88 18.80 -4.10
C ALA A 60 6.81 19.73 -4.71
N GLU A 61 6.06 19.25 -5.70
CA GLU A 61 4.97 20.00 -6.35
C GLU A 61 3.60 19.87 -5.66
N GLY A 62 3.49 19.11 -4.55
CA GLY A 62 2.20 18.87 -3.89
C GLY A 62 1.21 18.00 -4.68
N ARG A 63 1.72 17.26 -5.67
CA ARG A 63 0.97 16.35 -6.58
C ARG A 63 1.19 14.87 -6.25
N LEU A 64 1.77 14.54 -5.10
CA LEU A 64 2.02 13.16 -4.69
C LEU A 64 0.72 12.37 -4.59
N THR A 65 0.75 11.12 -5.03
CA THR A 65 -0.42 10.23 -4.97
C THR A 65 0.01 8.85 -4.52
N TRP A 66 -0.92 8.06 -3.99
CA TRP A 66 -0.68 6.65 -3.65
C TRP A 66 -0.15 5.81 -4.81
N ARG A 67 -0.53 6.14 -6.06
CA ARG A 67 0.02 5.50 -7.27
C ARG A 67 1.52 5.74 -7.38
N HIS A 68 2.01 6.94 -7.06
CA HIS A 68 3.45 7.22 -7.10
C HIS A 68 4.18 6.38 -6.04
N ILE A 69 3.69 6.39 -4.80
CA ILE A 69 4.31 5.67 -3.68
C ILE A 69 4.31 4.16 -3.95
N LEU A 70 3.15 3.53 -4.22
CA LEU A 70 3.10 2.08 -4.47
C LEU A 70 3.93 1.64 -5.69
N HIS A 71 4.07 2.51 -6.70
CA HIS A 71 4.86 2.20 -7.88
C HIS A 71 6.38 2.29 -7.64
N GLU A 72 6.83 3.18 -6.73
CA GLU A 72 8.21 3.21 -6.26
C GLU A 72 8.54 1.89 -5.54
N GLU A 73 7.80 1.53 -4.48
CA GLU A 73 8.03 0.30 -3.71
C GLU A 73 8.07 -0.97 -4.59
N VAL A 74 7.17 -1.07 -5.57
CA VAL A 74 7.13 -2.22 -6.50
C VAL A 74 8.36 -2.28 -7.41
N LEU A 75 8.87 -1.13 -7.86
CA LEU A 75 10.06 -1.11 -8.72
C LEU A 75 11.35 -1.23 -7.91
N GLU A 76 11.41 -0.76 -6.66
CA GLU A 76 12.52 -1.06 -5.76
C GLU A 76 12.58 -2.57 -5.46
N ALA A 77 11.44 -3.21 -5.20
CA ALA A 77 11.36 -4.67 -5.08
C ALA A 77 11.79 -5.39 -6.38
N PHE A 78 11.39 -4.92 -7.56
CA PHE A 78 11.80 -5.53 -8.83
C PHE A 78 13.30 -5.35 -9.13
N ALA A 79 13.94 -4.29 -8.63
CA ALA A 79 15.37 -4.03 -8.82
C ALA A 79 16.28 -4.90 -7.93
N GLU A 80 15.73 -5.59 -6.93
CA GLU A 80 16.50 -6.30 -5.91
C GLU A 80 16.89 -7.74 -6.31
N ASP A 81 18.12 -8.15 -5.98
CA ASP A 81 18.64 -9.51 -6.21
C ASP A 81 19.06 -10.27 -4.93
N ASP A 82 19.14 -9.63 -3.77
CA ASP A 82 19.25 -10.33 -2.48
C ASP A 82 17.87 -10.76 -1.97
N ALA A 83 17.68 -12.05 -1.74
CA ALA A 83 16.40 -12.61 -1.28
C ALA A 83 15.94 -12.09 0.11
N GLY A 84 16.87 -11.68 0.98
CA GLY A 84 16.55 -11.07 2.26
C GLY A 84 16.00 -9.65 2.09
N ARG A 85 16.66 -8.85 1.26
CA ARG A 85 16.21 -7.49 0.91
C ARG A 85 14.92 -7.50 0.10
N LEU A 86 14.79 -8.37 -0.91
CA LEU A 86 13.58 -8.52 -1.71
C LEU A 86 12.36 -8.81 -0.82
N ARG A 87 12.51 -9.67 0.20
CA ARG A 87 11.46 -9.93 1.18
C ARG A 87 11.05 -8.65 1.92
N ASP A 88 12.01 -7.82 2.32
CA ASP A 88 11.72 -6.59 3.04
C ASP A 88 11.05 -5.54 2.13
N GLU A 89 11.49 -5.38 0.87
CA GLU A 89 10.81 -4.52 -0.12
C GLU A 89 9.37 -4.99 -0.41
N LEU A 90 9.14 -6.31 -0.55
CA LEU A 90 7.79 -6.87 -0.71
C LEU A 90 6.88 -6.61 0.51
N ILE A 91 7.45 -6.54 1.72
CA ILE A 91 6.73 -6.10 2.93
C ILE A 91 6.41 -4.61 2.88
N GLN A 92 7.30 -3.76 2.33
CA GLN A 92 7.00 -2.33 2.13
C GLN A 92 5.87 -2.13 1.10
N VAL A 93 5.89 -2.84 -0.03
CA VAL A 93 4.80 -2.89 -1.02
C VAL A 93 3.46 -3.25 -0.35
N ALA A 94 3.43 -4.33 0.44
CA ALA A 94 2.23 -4.75 1.16
C ALA A 94 1.75 -3.70 2.18
N ALA A 95 2.67 -3.08 2.91
CA ALA A 95 2.36 -2.03 3.89
C ALA A 95 1.77 -0.77 3.21
N VAL A 96 2.29 -0.36 2.05
CA VAL A 96 1.76 0.77 1.28
C VAL A 96 0.38 0.45 0.69
N ALA A 97 0.16 -0.77 0.20
CA ALA A 97 -1.16 -1.22 -0.26
C ALA A 97 -2.21 -1.17 0.87
N VAL A 98 -1.90 -1.76 2.04
CA VAL A 98 -2.75 -1.70 3.24
C VAL A 98 -3.05 -0.26 3.65
N LYS A 99 -2.02 0.59 3.70
CA LYS A 99 -2.12 2.01 4.05
C LYS A 99 -3.02 2.81 3.09
N TRP A 100 -2.98 2.50 1.79
CA TRP A 100 -3.87 3.11 0.80
C TRP A 100 -5.33 2.64 1.01
N VAL A 101 -5.58 1.36 1.24
CA VAL A 101 -6.92 0.85 1.57
C VAL A 101 -7.49 1.56 2.81
N GLN A 102 -6.70 1.73 3.87
CA GLN A 102 -7.14 2.45 5.08
C GLN A 102 -7.52 3.93 4.81
N ASP A 103 -6.86 4.60 3.87
CA ASP A 103 -7.23 5.97 3.45
C ASP A 103 -8.50 5.98 2.58
N LEU A 104 -8.70 5.01 1.69
CA LEU A 104 -9.96 4.86 0.94
C LEU A 104 -11.13 4.65 1.91
N ASP A 105 -10.98 3.72 2.84
CA ASP A 105 -11.92 3.40 3.91
C ASP A 105 -12.30 4.63 4.76
N ARG A 106 -11.30 5.46 5.08
CA ARG A 106 -11.53 6.73 5.78
C ARG A 106 -12.32 7.71 4.92
N ARG A 107 -11.94 7.89 3.66
CA ARG A 107 -12.60 8.82 2.74
C ARG A 107 -14.07 8.44 2.51
N THR A 108 -14.38 7.16 2.34
CA THR A 108 -15.77 6.66 2.25
C THR A 108 -16.55 6.98 3.54
N ARG A 109 -16.00 6.63 4.71
CA ARG A 109 -16.68 6.83 6.00
C ARG A 109 -16.77 8.31 6.43
N SER A 110 -16.00 9.22 5.83
CA SER A 110 -16.20 10.67 5.93
C SER A 110 -17.29 11.21 4.99
N GLN A 111 -17.58 10.53 3.88
CA GLN A 111 -18.67 10.90 2.96
C GLN A 111 -20.04 10.38 3.44
N GLU A 112 -20.07 9.25 4.15
CA GLU A 112 -21.29 8.66 4.73
C GLU A 112 -21.75 9.32 6.04
N ALA A 113 -20.90 10.18 6.65
CA ALA A 113 -21.24 10.87 7.89
C ALA A 113 -22.47 11.79 7.68
N PRO A 114 -23.50 11.73 8.56
CA PRO A 114 -24.69 12.55 8.40
C PRO A 114 -24.33 14.04 8.44
N ALA A 115 -24.95 14.81 7.54
CA ALA A 115 -24.76 16.25 7.50
C ALA A 115 -25.02 16.88 8.89
N PRO A 116 -24.21 17.87 9.32
CA PRO A 116 -24.44 18.54 10.59
C PRO A 116 -25.86 19.13 10.60
N PRO A 117 -26.55 19.11 11.76
CA PRO A 117 -27.88 19.71 11.87
C PRO A 117 -27.82 21.18 11.44
N PRO A 118 -28.87 21.71 10.79
CA PRO A 118 -28.87 23.09 10.32
C PRO A 118 -28.64 24.04 11.49
N VAL A 119 -27.59 24.87 11.38
CA VAL A 119 -27.29 25.91 12.37
C VAL A 119 -28.48 26.85 12.42
N THR A 120 -29.17 26.85 13.56
CA THR A 120 -30.38 27.65 13.79
C THR A 120 -30.03 28.75 14.78
N GLY A 121 -29.86 29.98 14.29
CA GLY A 121 -29.48 31.16 15.09
C GLY A 121 -28.43 32.00 14.39
#